data_AF-A0A3C1KD76-F1
#
_entry.id   AF-A0A3C1KD76-F1
#
_cell.length_a   1.000
_cell.length_b   1.000
_cell.length_c   1.000
_cell.angle_alpha   90.00
_cell.angle_beta   90.00
_cell.angle_gamma   90.00
#
_symmetry.space_group_name_H-M   'P 1'
#
loop_
_entity.id
_entity.type
_entity.pdbx_description
1 polymer ?
#
loop_
_entity_poly.entity_id
_entity_poly.type
_entity_poly.pdbx_seq_one_letter_code
_entity_poly.pdbx_strand_id
1 'polypeptide(L)' 'MTDIGFLGLGTMGRAMAGRLLETGHRVTVWNRSDAPVAELVAAGAVAAASPADALGAPVSISML' A
#
# COMPACT_ATOMS: atom_id res chain seq x y z
N MET A 1 -0.29 -10.72 11.98
CA MET A 1 -0.65 -9.37 11.52
C MET A 1 0.62 -8.52 11.58
N THR A 2 1.00 -7.90 10.46
CA THR A 2 2.25 -7.13 10.32
C THR A 2 1.93 -5.81 9.64
N ASP A 3 2.61 -4.74 10.03
CA ASP A 3 2.49 -3.42 9.41
C ASP A 3 3.41 -3.35 8.19
N ILE A 4 2.81 -3.15 7.02
CA ILE A 4 3.48 -3.18 5.72
C ILE A 4 3.28 -1.86 4.99
N GLY A 5 4.38 -1.30 4.51
CA GLY A 5 4.42 -0.19 3.57
C GLY A 5 4.44 -0.66 2.13
N PHE A 6 3.64 -0.07 1.24
CA PHE A 6 3.64 -0.38 -0.19
C PHE A 6 3.75 0.89 -1.03
N LEU A 7 4.88 1.04 -1.71
CA LEU A 7 5.16 2.15 -2.60
C LEU A 7 5.02 1.70 -4.06
N GLY A 8 4.15 2.36 -4.81
CA GLY A 8 3.94 2.08 -6.23
C GLY A 8 2.81 1.09 -6.47
N LEU A 9 1.75 1.59 -7.09
CA LEU A 9 0.48 0.89 -7.24
C LEU A 9 0.13 0.71 -8.71
N GLY A 10 1.05 0.13 -9.49
CA GLY A 10 0.78 -0.37 -10.84
C GLY A 10 -0.17 -1.58 -10.82
N THR A 11 -0.30 -2.29 -11.94
CA THR A 11 -1.15 -3.50 -12.02
C THR A 11 -0.73 -4.56 -10.99
N MET A 12 0.58 -4.85 -10.92
CA MET A 12 1.11 -5.83 -9.97
C MET A 12 1.04 -5.32 -8.53
N GLY A 13 1.42 -4.06 -8.29
CA GLY A 13 1.43 -3.47 -6.96
C GLY A 13 0.05 -3.45 -6.30
N ARG A 14 -0.99 -3.08 -7.07
CA ARG A 14 -2.39 -3.14 -6.59
C ARG A 14 -2.82 -4.54 -6.21
N ALA A 15 -2.57 -5.52 -7.08
CA ALA A 15 -2.95 -6.91 -6.81
C ALA A 15 -2.22 -7.47 -5.57
N MET A 16 -0.94 -7.15 -5.38
CA MET A 16 -0.17 -7.58 -4.22
C MET A 16 -0.63 -6.90 -2.93
N ALA A 17 -0.78 -5.58 -2.94
CA ALA A 17 -1.26 -4.83 -1.78
C ALA A 17 -2.66 -5.26 -1.37
N GLY A 18 -3.56 -5.51 -2.33
CA GLY A 18 -4.89 -6.07 -2.08
C GLY A 18 -4.84 -7.43 -1.39
N ARG A 19 -4.01 -8.37 -1.88
CA ARG A 19 -3.86 -9.67 -1.22
C ARG A 19 -3.30 -9.58 0.20
N LEU A 20 -2.38 -8.65 0.45
CA LEU A 20 -1.85 -8.42 1.80
C LEU A 20 -2.96 -7.93 2.76
N LEU A 21 -3.91 -7.13 2.28
CA LEU A 21 -5.09 -6.73 3.05
C LEU A 21 -5.99 -7.94 3.33
N GLU A 22 -6.28 -8.75 2.30
CA GLU A 22 -7.14 -9.95 2.41
C GLU A 22 -6.60 -10.97 3.43
N THR A 23 -5.27 -11.07 3.59
CA THR A 23 -4.64 -11.94 4.59
C THR A 23 -4.52 -11.31 5.98
N GLY A 24 -5.09 -10.13 6.19
CA GLY A 24 -5.17 -9.46 7.49
C GLY A 24 -3.91 -8.71 7.91
N HIS A 25 -3.07 -8.26 6.97
CA HIS A 25 -2.00 -7.30 7.29
C HIS A 25 -2.52 -5.87 7.27
N ARG A 26 -1.88 -5.00 8.06
CA ARG A 26 -2.13 -3.56 7.98
C ARG A 26 -1.25 -2.99 6.87
N VAL A 27 -1.86 -2.55 5.77
CA VAL A 27 -1.12 -2.07 4.60
C VAL A 27 -1.28 -0.55 4.48
N THR A 28 -0.15 0.17 4.53
CA THR A 28 -0.06 1.59 4.25
C THR A 28 0.47 1.78 2.84
N VAL A 29 -0.27 2.46 1.98
CA VAL A 29 0.01 2.53 0.53
C VAL A 29 0.26 3.96 0.08
N TRP A 30 1.16 4.12 -0.90
CA TRP A 30 1.38 5.39 -1.59
C TRP A 30 1.64 5.16 -3.08
N ASN A 31 1.11 6.07 -3.90
CA ASN A 31 1.41 6.16 -5.32
C ASN A 31 1.32 7.62 -5.78
N ARG A 32 2.02 7.97 -6.86
CA ARG A 32 1.99 9.33 -7.42
C ARG A 32 0.60 9.77 -7.92
N SER A 33 -0.20 8.83 -8.39
CA SER A 33 -1.59 9.08 -8.80
C SER A 33 -2.54 8.58 -7.73
N ASP A 34 -3.57 9.37 -7.42
CA ASP A 34 -4.48 9.13 -6.29
C ASP A 34 -5.45 7.97 -6.53
N ALA A 35 -5.85 7.72 -7.78
CA ALA A 35 -6.83 6.69 -8.12
C ALA A 35 -6.53 5.29 -7.54
N PRO A 36 -5.33 4.70 -7.73
CA PRO A 36 -4.98 3.43 -7.07
C PRO A 36 -4.99 3.47 -5.54
N VAL A 37 -4.63 4.62 -4.95
CA VAL A 37 -4.63 4.77 -3.49
C VAL A 37 -6.06 4.71 -2.98
N ALA A 38 -6.98 5.45 -3.62
CA ALA A 38 -8.39 5.45 -3.29
C ALA A 38 -9.03 4.05 -3.41
N GLU A 39 -8.68 3.30 -4.46
CA GLU A 39 -9.14 1.92 -4.66
C GLU A 39 -8.74 1.00 -3.50
N LEU A 40 -7.47 1.04 -3.07
CA LEU A 40 -7.00 0.21 -1.96
C LEU A 40 -7.49 0.70 -0.60
N VAL A 41 -7.67 2.01 -0.41
CA VAL A 41 -8.28 2.56 0.81
C VAL A 41 -9.72 2.09 0.94
N ALA A 42 -10.49 2.05 -0.16
CA ALA A 42 -11.83 1.47 -0.16
C ALA A 42 -11.83 -0.03 0.20
N ALA A 43 -10.72 -0.74 -0.06
CA ALA A 43 -10.50 -2.13 0.35
C ALA A 43 -9.90 -2.28 1.76
N GLY A 44 -9.64 -1.19 2.49
CA GLY A 44 -9.15 -1.20 3.88
C GLY A 44 -7.67 -0.82 4.08
N ALA A 45 -6.98 -0.36 3.05
CA ALA A 45 -5.63 0.20 3.21
C ALA A 45 -5.63 1.57 3.90
N VAL A 46 -4.47 1.96 4.43
CA VAL A 46 -4.19 3.30 4.93
C VAL A 46 -3.44 4.09 3.85
N ALA A 47 -3.89 5.29 3.51
CA ALA A 47 -3.13 6.17 2.63
C ALA A 47 -1.95 6.79 3.38
N ALA A 48 -0.74 6.68 2.84
CA ALA A 48 0.42 7.43 3.31
C ALA A 48 0.38 8.87 2.75
N ALA A 49 0.87 9.86 3.50
CA ALA A 49 0.91 11.25 3.04
C ALA A 49 2.12 11.52 2.13
N SER A 50 3.17 10.71 2.23
CA SER A 50 4.38 10.78 1.42
C SER A 50 4.97 9.38 1.11
N PRO A 51 5.86 9.26 0.10
CA PRO A 51 6.62 8.03 -0.12
C PRO A 51 7.41 7.58 1.10
N ALA A 52 7.94 8.54 1.87
CA ALA A 52 8.71 8.26 3.08
C ALA A 52 7.82 7.63 4.17
N ASP A 53 6.56 8.06 4.28
CA ASP A 53 5.62 7.47 5.24
C ASP A 53 5.31 6.01 4.92
N ALA A 54 5.13 5.69 3.63
CA ALA A 54 4.94 4.31 3.21
C ALA A 54 6.19 3.47 3.51
N LEU A 55 7.40 3.98 3.23
CA LEU A 55 8.64 3.24 3.49
C LEU A 55 9.06 3.20 4.96
N GLY A 56 8.43 3.98 5.84
CA GLY A 56 8.70 3.99 7.28
C GLY A 56 8.11 2.81 8.05
N ALA A 57 7.35 1.93 7.41
CA ALA A 57 6.78 0.74 8.03
C ALA A 57 7.86 -0.31 8.38
N PRO A 58 7.63 -1.20 9.36
CA PRO A 58 8.57 -2.26 9.74
C PRO A 58 9.00 -3.16 8.58
N VAL A 59 8.10 -3.40 7.63
CA VAL A 59 8.37 -4.04 6.35
C VAL A 59 7.87 -3.11 5.26
N SER A 60 8.70 -2.81 4.27
CA SER A 60 8.32 -1.96 3.14
C SER A 60 8.61 -2.63 1.80
N ILE A 61 7.69 -2.50 0.84
CA ILE A 61 7.81 -3.01 -0.52
C ILE A 61 7.73 -1.82 -1.48
N SER A 62 8.63 -1.77 -2.46
CA SER A 62 8.60 -0.78 -3.54
C SER A 62 8.41 -1.48 -4.89
N MET A 63 7.53 -0.95 -5.72
CA MET A 63 7.12 -1.50 -7.01
C MET A 63 6.79 -0.37 -8.00
N LEU A 64 7.84 0.19 -8.60
CA LEU A 64 7.78 1.33 -9.52
C LEU A 64 7.78 0.88 -10.98
#